data_AF-A0AAV8Z034-F1
#
_entry.id   AF-A0AAV8Z034-F1
#
_cell.length_a   1.000
_cell.length_b   1.000
_cell.length_c   1.000
_cell.angle_alpha   90.00
_cell.angle_beta   90.00
_cell.angle_gamma   90.00
#
_symmetry.space_group_name_H-M   'P 1'
#
loop_
_entity.id
_entity.type
_entity.pdbx_description
1 polymer ?
#
loop_
_entity_poly.entity_id
_entity_poly.type
_entity_poly.pdbx_seq_one_letter_code
_entity_poly.pdbx_strand_id
1 'polypeptide(L)'
;MVHETNLFSIQKDPNKPLNITATEIRQYIGVTIYMSLVHLPNVRSFWSEELGFDKVKNTITCNRYEKIRQFLHFNNNETMIPRNNPGYDRLHKIRPFIDSLNKNFRSIPLEHCLSIDE
;
A
#
# COMPACT_ATOMS: atom_id res chain seq x y z
N MET A 1 0.72 -7.08 -5.41
CA MET A 1 -0.15 -6.08 -4.75
C MET A 1 -1.64 -6.32 -5.06
N VAL A 2 -2.13 -6.14 -6.30
CA VAL A 2 -3.56 -6.35 -6.63
C VAL A 2 -4.04 -7.76 -6.23
N HIS A 3 -3.33 -8.79 -6.70
CA HIS A 3 -3.65 -10.18 -6.39
C HIS A 3 -3.67 -10.44 -4.88
N GLU A 4 -2.56 -10.16 -4.20
CA GLU A 4 -2.41 -10.34 -2.74
C GLU A 4 -3.46 -9.58 -1.91
N THR A 5 -3.82 -8.36 -2.32
CA THR A 5 -4.86 -7.56 -1.65
C THR A 5 -6.24 -8.20 -1.78
N ASN A 6 -6.57 -8.71 -2.98
CA ASN A 6 -7.82 -9.45 -3.18
C ASN A 6 -7.82 -10.78 -2.43
N LEU A 7 -6.73 -11.55 -2.50
CA LEU A 7 -6.57 -12.81 -1.79
C LEU A 7 -6.78 -12.60 -0.29
N PHE A 8 -6.12 -11.60 0.30
CA PHE A 8 -6.29 -11.28 1.71
C PHE A 8 -7.73 -10.91 2.07
N SER A 9 -8.45 -10.20 1.19
CA SER A 9 -9.85 -9.88 1.44
C SER A 9 -10.75 -11.11 1.50
N ILE A 10 -10.50 -12.09 0.62
CA ILE A 10 -11.23 -13.37 0.59
C ILE A 10 -10.89 -14.21 1.81
N GLN A 11 -9.61 -14.26 2.20
CA GLN A 11 -9.17 -14.96 3.42
C GLN A 11 -9.81 -14.37 4.69
N LYS A 12 -10.12 -13.07 4.70
CA LYS A 12 -10.78 -12.41 5.84
C LYS A 12 -12.28 -12.63 5.89
N ASP A 13 -12.96 -12.51 4.76
CA ASP A 13 -14.39 -12.80 4.64
C ASP A 13 -14.69 -13.18 3.18
N PRO A 14 -14.88 -14.49 2.89
CA PRO A 14 -15.16 -14.96 1.53
C PRO A 14 -16.43 -14.37 0.92
N ASN A 15 -17.37 -13.90 1.75
CA ASN A 15 -18.63 -13.32 1.29
C ASN A 15 -18.50 -11.83 0.93
N LYS A 16 -17.36 -11.20 1.21
CA LYS A 16 -17.11 -9.78 0.97
C LYS A 16 -15.76 -9.53 0.30
N PRO A 17 -15.52 -10.07 -0.91
CA PRO A 17 -14.29 -9.83 -1.65
C PRO A 17 -14.15 -8.34 -1.96
N LEU A 18 -12.93 -7.81 -1.85
CA LEU A 18 -12.66 -6.39 -2.10
C LEU A 18 -12.78 -6.03 -3.59
N ASN A 19 -12.49 -6.99 -4.47
CA ASN A 19 -12.49 -6.85 -5.92
C ASN A 19 -11.73 -5.60 -6.39
N ILE A 20 -10.53 -5.38 -5.84
CA ILE A 20 -9.70 -4.24 -6.20
C ILE A 20 -9.08 -4.42 -7.59
N THR A 21 -9.08 -3.35 -8.38
CA THR A 21 -8.42 -3.33 -9.70
C THR A 21 -7.06 -2.65 -9.65
N ALA A 22 -6.25 -2.86 -10.69
CA ALA A 22 -5.00 -2.11 -10.85
C ALA A 22 -5.23 -0.60 -10.97
N THR A 23 -6.36 -0.16 -11.54
CA THR A 23 -6.72 1.26 -11.63
C THR A 23 -6.98 1.84 -10.25
N GLU A 24 -7.75 1.15 -9.40
CA GLU A 24 -8.02 1.62 -8.04
C GLU A 24 -6.77 1.67 -7.17
N ILE A 25 -5.84 0.73 -7.34
CA ILE A 25 -4.53 0.79 -6.70
C ILE A 25 -3.74 2.04 -7.14
N ARG A 26 -3.73 2.36 -8.44
CA ARG A 26 -3.07 3.58 -8.93
C ARG A 26 -3.73 4.85 -8.40
N GLN A 27 -5.06 4.88 -8.35
CA GLN A 27 -5.83 5.98 -7.75
C GLN A 27 -5.50 6.16 -6.26
N TYR A 28 -5.48 5.06 -5.50
CA TYR A 28 -5.09 5.04 -4.09
C TYR A 28 -3.67 5.58 -3.88
N ILE A 29 -2.69 5.10 -4.65
CA ILE A 29 -1.29 5.56 -4.56
C ILE A 29 -1.20 7.05 -4.93
N GLY A 30 -1.83 7.47 -6.03
CA GLY A 30 -1.81 8.86 -6.47
C GLY A 30 -2.41 9.81 -5.44
N VAL A 31 -3.54 9.44 -4.83
CA VAL A 31 -4.14 10.19 -3.72
C VAL A 31 -3.23 10.20 -2.49
N THR A 32 -2.60 9.08 -2.15
CA THR A 32 -1.66 8.99 -1.01
C THR A 32 -0.46 9.92 -1.20
N ILE A 33 0.11 9.99 -2.40
CA ILE A 33 1.20 10.92 -2.76
C ILE A 33 0.70 12.37 -2.71
N TYR A 34 -0.50 12.66 -3.22
CA TYR A 34 -1.06 14.01 -3.14
C TYR A 34 -1.23 14.47 -1.68
N MET A 35 -1.71 13.59 -0.81
CA MET A 35 -1.86 13.84 0.63
C MET A 35 -0.53 14.03 1.36
N SER A 36 0.59 13.55 0.83
CA SER A 36 1.91 13.85 1.41
C SER A 36 2.41 15.24 1.05
N LEU A 37 1.87 15.85 -0.01
CA LEU A 37 2.23 17.21 -0.44
C LEU A 37 1.38 18.27 0.26
N VAL A 38 0.10 17.98 0.49
CA VAL A 38 -0.84 18.89 1.15
C VAL A 38 -1.16 18.35 2.54
N HIS A 39 -0.97 19.15 3.59
CA HIS A 39 -1.23 18.68 4.95
C HIS A 39 -2.60 19.18 5.43
N LEU A 40 -3.50 18.24 5.74
CA LEU A 40 -4.79 18.52 6.39
C LEU A 40 -4.85 17.86 7.78
N PRO A 41 -5.73 18.32 8.69
CA PRO A 41 -5.79 17.81 10.06
C PRO A 41 -6.01 16.30 10.18
N ASN A 42 -6.70 15.70 9.21
CA ASN A 42 -6.84 14.25 9.11
C ASN A 42 -7.10 13.80 7.67
N VAL A 43 -6.95 12.50 7.41
CA VAL A 43 -7.14 11.89 6.09
C VAL A 43 -8.55 12.12 5.53
N ARG A 44 -9.59 12.08 6.37
CA ARG A 44 -10.97 12.28 5.91
C ARG A 44 -11.25 13.73 5.49
N SER A 45 -10.49 14.71 5.99
CA SER A 45 -10.61 16.12 5.59
C SER A 45 -10.44 16.34 4.08
N PHE A 46 -9.69 15.48 3.38
CA PHE A 46 -9.56 15.55 1.92
C PHE A 46 -10.87 15.31 1.15
N TRP A 47 -11.88 14.74 1.82
CA TRP A 47 -13.23 14.55 1.29
C TRP A 47 -14.28 15.45 1.95
N SER A 48 -13.90 16.35 2.86
CA SER A 48 -14.82 17.34 3.46
C SER A 48 -15.24 18.40 2.45
N GLU A 49 -16.34 19.12 2.70
CA GLU A 49 -16.76 20.21 1.82
C GLU A 49 -15.88 21.45 1.98
N GLU A 50 -15.41 21.72 3.20
CA GLU A 50 -14.69 22.95 3.52
C GLU A 50 -13.20 22.88 3.16
N LEU A 51 -12.56 21.72 3.36
CA LEU A 51 -11.12 21.54 3.17
C LEU A 51 -10.77 20.55 2.05
N GLY A 52 -11.76 19.84 1.54
CA GLY A 52 -11.53 18.77 0.58
C GLY A 52 -11.13 19.28 -0.80
N PHE A 53 -10.56 18.38 -1.59
CA PHE A 53 -10.12 18.68 -2.95
C PHE A 53 -10.95 17.87 -3.94
N ASP A 54 -11.61 18.53 -4.88
CA ASP A 54 -12.45 17.87 -5.88
C ASP A 54 -11.69 16.81 -6.68
N LYS A 55 -10.41 17.06 -6.97
CA LYS A 55 -9.55 16.06 -7.63
C LYS A 55 -9.44 14.78 -6.80
N VAL A 56 -9.34 14.86 -5.48
CA VAL A 56 -9.31 13.69 -4.60
C VAL A 56 -10.69 13.03 -4.53
N LYS A 57 -11.74 13.81 -4.26
CA LYS A 57 -13.13 13.35 -4.16
C LYS A 57 -13.58 12.57 -5.42
N ASN A 58 -13.25 13.11 -6.59
CA ASN A 58 -13.63 12.53 -7.89
C ASN A 58 -12.73 11.37 -8.34
N THR A 59 -11.56 11.20 -7.72
CA THR A 59 -10.64 10.09 -8.06
C THR A 59 -11.03 8.80 -7.35
N ILE A 60 -11.35 8.88 -6.05
CA ILE A 60 -11.74 7.73 -5.23
C ILE A 60 -12.57 8.23 -4.05
N THR A 61 -13.60 7.47 -3.63
CA THR A 61 -14.41 7.84 -2.46
C THR A 61 -13.62 7.61 -1.16
N CYS A 62 -13.91 8.39 -0.11
CA CYS A 62 -13.28 8.23 1.20
C CYS A 62 -13.39 6.80 1.74
N ASN A 63 -14.60 6.21 1.65
CA ASN A 63 -14.85 4.86 2.11
C ASN A 63 -14.06 3.82 1.30
N ARG A 64 -13.93 4.01 -0.02
CA ARG A 64 -13.15 3.08 -0.85
C ARG A 64 -11.66 3.23 -0.55
N TYR A 65 -11.14 4.44 -0.39
CA TYR A 65 -9.75 4.68 0.02
C TYR A 65 -9.43 3.99 1.35
N GLU A 66 -10.26 4.18 2.38
CA GLU A 66 -10.06 3.53 3.68
C GLU A 66 -10.16 2.01 3.59
N LYS A 67 -11.08 1.49 2.76
CA LYS A 67 -11.20 0.05 2.54
C LYS A 67 -9.95 -0.53 1.86
N ILE A 68 -9.40 0.16 0.85
CA ILE A 68 -8.13 -0.26 0.23
C ILE A 68 -7.02 -0.23 1.27
N ARG A 69 -6.88 0.85 2.03
CA ARG A 69 -5.89 0.98 3.12
C ARG A 69 -5.98 -0.16 4.13
N GLN A 70 -7.19 -0.58 4.49
CA GLN A 70 -7.43 -1.67 5.45
C GLN A 70 -6.96 -3.04 4.93
N PHE A 71 -7.08 -3.29 3.63
CA PHE A 71 -6.83 -4.62 3.03
C PHE A 71 -5.52 -4.71 2.25
N LEU A 72 -4.83 -3.59 2.00
CA LEU A 72 -3.59 -3.54 1.24
C LEU A 72 -2.59 -4.60 1.70
N HIS A 73 -2.26 -5.56 0.82
CA HIS A 73 -1.37 -6.68 1.10
C HIS A 73 -0.36 -6.90 -0.04
N PHE A 74 0.81 -7.43 0.34
CA PHE A 74 1.95 -7.62 -0.56
C PHE A 74 2.48 -9.06 -0.60
N ASN A 75 1.99 -9.95 0.26
CA ASN A 75 2.35 -11.36 0.26
C ASN A 75 1.23 -12.21 0.90
N ASN A 76 1.21 -13.52 0.59
CA ASN A 76 0.25 -14.46 1.17
C ASN A 76 0.62 -14.81 2.62
N ASN A 77 -0.25 -14.45 3.55
CA ASN A 77 -0.06 -14.70 4.98
C ASN A 77 -0.03 -16.20 5.35
N GLU A 78 -0.69 -17.06 4.57
CA GLU A 78 -0.74 -18.51 4.84
C GLU A 78 0.60 -19.20 4.60
N THR A 79 1.51 -18.55 3.87
CA THR A 79 2.86 -19.08 3.59
C THR A 79 3.90 -18.64 4.64
N MET A 80 3.48 -17.88 5.66
CA MET A 80 4.39 -17.35 6.67
C MET A 80 4.85 -18.46 7.63
N ILE A 81 6.16 -18.71 7.66
CA ILE A 81 6.77 -19.66 8.59
C ILE A 81 6.57 -19.16 10.04
N PRO A 82 6.26 -20.02 11.03
CA PRO A 82 6.15 -19.62 12.43
C PRO A 82 7.46 -19.06 13.00
N ARG A 83 7.35 -18.10 13.93
CA ARG A 83 8.49 -17.34 14.48
C ARG A 83 9.64 -18.19 15.05
N ASN A 84 9.33 -19.37 15.59
CA ASN A 84 10.30 -20.23 16.24
C ASN A 84 10.89 -21.29 15.30
N ASN A 85 10.54 -21.26 14.01
CA ASN A 85 10.99 -22.25 13.04
C ASN A 85 12.11 -21.67 12.14
N PRO A 86 13.08 -22.50 11.71
CA PRO A 86 14.08 -22.10 10.73
C PRO A 86 13.43 -21.53 9.47
N GLY A 87 13.99 -20.43 8.95
CA GLY A 87 13.46 -19.73 7.77
C GLY A 87 12.38 -18.69 8.07
N TYR A 88 12.04 -18.44 9.33
CA TYR A 88 11.17 -17.31 9.69
C TYR A 88 11.71 -15.97 9.17
N ASP A 89 10.90 -15.30 8.35
CA ASP A 89 11.17 -13.94 7.89
C ASP A 89 10.25 -12.94 8.60
N ARG A 90 10.84 -12.08 9.44
CA ARG A 90 10.11 -10.99 10.12
C ARG A 90 9.42 -10.03 9.14
N LEU A 91 9.95 -9.89 7.93
CA LEU A 91 9.42 -9.00 6.89
C LEU A 91 8.55 -9.74 5.85
N HIS A 92 8.20 -11.02 6.08
CA HIS A 92 7.46 -11.87 5.12
C HIS A 92 6.33 -11.15 4.40
N LYS A 93 5.50 -10.41 5.16
CA LYS A 93 4.31 -9.70 4.64
C LYS A 93 4.60 -8.64 3.58
N ILE A 94 5.81 -8.08 3.57
CA ILE A 94 6.25 -7.03 2.65
C ILE A 94 7.49 -7.42 1.84
N ARG A 95 8.05 -8.61 2.06
CA ARG A 95 9.27 -9.10 1.43
C ARG A 95 9.26 -8.97 -0.10
N PRO A 96 8.21 -9.43 -0.83
CA PRO A 96 8.19 -9.30 -2.29
C PRO A 96 8.22 -7.84 -2.76
N PHE A 97 7.62 -6.93 -1.98
CA PHE A 97 7.61 -5.52 -2.29
C PHE A 97 8.98 -4.88 -2.06
N ILE A 98 9.62 -5.15 -0.91
CA ILE A 98 10.99 -4.68 -0.60
C ILE A 98 11.98 -5.19 -1.64
N ASP A 99 11.91 -6.47 -2.01
CA ASP A 99 12.85 -7.07 -2.96
C ASP A 99 12.69 -6.45 -4.36
N SER A 100 11.45 -6.17 -4.78
CA SER A 100 11.18 -5.44 -6.02
C SER A 100 11.74 -4.01 -5.98
N LEU A 101 11.56 -3.28 -4.87
CA LEU A 101 12.10 -1.93 -4.72
C LEU A 101 13.62 -1.93 -4.74
N ASN A 102 14.25 -2.80 -3.97
CA ASN A 102 15.70 -2.93 -3.91
C ASN A 102 16.30 -3.33 -5.26
N LYS A 103 15.64 -4.21 -6.01
CA LYS A 103 16.05 -4.56 -7.38
C LYS A 103 16.04 -3.33 -8.29
N ASN A 104 15.00 -2.51 -8.22
CA ASN A 104 14.88 -1.30 -9.02
C ASN A 104 15.84 -0.19 -8.59
N PHE A 105 16.06 -0.01 -7.29
CA PHE A 105 16.98 1.03 -6.79
C PHE A 105 18.42 0.68 -7.13
N ARG A 106 18.82 -0.59 -7.04
CA ARG A 106 20.16 -1.05 -7.43
C ARG A 106 20.45 -0.96 -8.92
N SER A 107 19.43 -0.84 -9.78
CA SER A 107 19.66 -0.62 -11.22
C SER A 107 20.05 0.83 -11.54
N ILE A 108 19.94 1.74 -10.58
CA ILE A 108 20.34 3.14 -10.75
C ILE A 108 21.82 3.26 -10.33
N PRO A 109 22.69 3.87 -11.16
CA PRO A 109 24.09 4.11 -10.80
C PRO A 109 24.21 4.95 -9.53
N LEU A 110 25.18 4.62 -8.68
CA LEU A 110 25.48 5.36 -7.47
C LEU A 110 26.33 6.60 -7.76
N GLU A 111 26.09 7.67 -7.00
CA GLU A 111 26.95 8.85 -6.99
C GLU A 111 28.27 8.57 -6.25
N HIS A 112 29.29 9.42 -6.47
CA HIS A 112 30.62 9.23 -5.90
C HIS A 112 30.70 9.42 -4.37
N CYS A 113 29.85 10.29 -3.82
CA CYS A 113 29.87 10.65 -2.42
C CYS A 113 28.58 10.14 -1.75
N LEU A 114 28.67 8.96 -1.14
CA LEU A 114 27.54 8.34 -0.45
C LEU A 114 27.67 8.50 1.06
N SER A 115 26.55 8.71 1.72
CA SER A 115 26.41 8.69 3.18
C SER A 115 25.39 7.62 3.60
N ILE A 116 25.60 7.04 4.78
CA ILE A 116 24.71 6.04 5.38
C ILE A 116 24.27 6.60 6.74
N ASP A 117 22.96 6.60 6.99
CA ASP A 117 22.32 7.07 8.23
C ASP A 117 21.07 6.19 8.54
N GLU A 118 20.45 6.36 9.72
CA GLU A 118 19.31 5.56 10.23
C GLU A 118 17.93 6.27 10.17
#